data_AF-A0A2A2WDZ9-F1
#
_entry.id   AF-A0A2A2WDZ9-F1
#
_cell.length_a   1.000
_cell.length_b   1.000
_cell.length_c   1.000
_cell.angle_alpha   90.00
_cell.angle_beta   90.00
_cell.angle_gamma   90.00
#
_symmetry.space_group_name_H-M   'P 1'
#
loop_
_entity.id
_entity.type
_entity.pdbx_description
1 polymer ?
#
loop_
_entity_poly.entity_id
_entity_poly.type
_entity_poly.pdbx_seq_one_letter_code
_entity_poly.pdbx_strand_id
1 'polypeptide(L)'
;MRKAAIIVSVIALLAWLVYQATGSRYSGDATTPSDIPIIGANLSELVFVEPAKFRGYEHPHGGGTFTITGTATPDSVVAFCDSAEVSRSENGTNIADREDILAYLENREIKLPESVLDESPDVLFGYGGRFPKLYGVYSASTERFVISLQFHGTK
;
A
#
# COMPACT_ATOMS: atom_id res chain seq x y z
N MET A 1 -29.06 -37.57 20.57
CA MET A 1 -28.29 -36.44 21.13
C MET A 1 -26.80 -36.49 20.81
N ARG A 2 -26.09 -37.62 20.99
CA ARG A 2 -24.63 -37.74 20.77
C ARG A 2 -24.13 -37.42 19.35
N LYS A 3 -24.88 -37.79 18.30
CA LYS A 3 -24.52 -37.51 16.89
C LYS A 3 -24.64 -36.03 16.51
N ALA A 4 -25.64 -35.33 17.05
CA ALA A 4 -25.85 -33.91 16.79
C ALA A 4 -24.74 -33.04 17.41
N ALA A 5 -24.28 -33.38 18.62
CA ALA A 5 -23.17 -32.70 19.28
C ALA A 5 -21.86 -32.82 18.48
N ILE A 6 -21.56 -34.01 17.94
CA ILE A 6 -20.36 -34.24 17.11
C ILE A 6 -20.41 -33.40 15.83
N ILE A 7 -21.56 -33.33 15.16
CA ILE A 7 -21.73 -32.53 13.93
C ILE A 7 -21.51 -31.04 14.21
N VAL A 8 -22.07 -30.51 15.31
CA VAL A 8 -21.88 -29.11 15.70
C VAL A 8 -20.41 -28.81 16.01
N SER A 9 -19.72 -29.69 16.73
CA SER A 9 -18.29 -29.53 17.03
C SER A 9 -17.40 -29.55 15.78
N VAL A 10 -17.71 -30.40 14.79
CA VAL A 10 -16.96 -30.45 13.53
C VAL A 10 -17.18 -29.17 12.70
N ILE A 11 -18.41 -28.67 12.64
CA ILE A 11 -18.70 -27.41 11.94
C ILE A 11 -17.98 -26.23 12.60
N ALA A 12 -17.99 -26.16 13.93
CA ALA A 12 -17.28 -25.12 14.68
C ALA A 12 -15.76 -25.18 14.45
N LEU A 13 -15.19 -26.39 14.43
CA LEU A 13 -13.76 -26.58 14.14
C LEU A 13 -13.41 -26.16 12.71
N LEU A 14 -14.24 -26.52 11.71
CA LEU A 14 -14.02 -26.12 10.32
C LEU A 14 -14.16 -24.60 10.15
N ALA A 15 -15.14 -23.97 10.81
CA ALA A 15 -15.29 -22.51 10.81
C ALA A 15 -14.07 -21.82 11.43
N TRP A 16 -13.52 -22.36 12.53
CA TRP A 16 -12.29 -21.86 13.12
C TRP A 16 -11.09 -22.04 12.17
N LEU A 17 -10.92 -23.21 11.56
CA LEU A 17 -9.83 -23.44 10.61
C LEU A 17 -9.90 -22.49 9.41
N VAL A 18 -11.10 -22.25 8.88
CA VAL A 18 -11.32 -21.27 7.80
C VAL A 18 -10.97 -19.86 8.27
N TYR A 19 -11.39 -19.48 9.47
CA TYR A 19 -11.06 -18.17 10.05
C TYR A 19 -9.54 -17.96 10.19
N GLN A 20 -8.80 -18.97 10.63
CA GLN A 20 -7.33 -18.93 10.72
C GLN A 20 -6.65 -18.91 9.34
N ALA A 21 -7.32 -19.39 8.29
CA ALA A 21 -6.80 -19.41 6.93
C ALA A 21 -7.11 -18.14 6.14
N THR A 22 -8.05 -17.31 6.59
CA THR A 22 -8.45 -16.08 5.90
C THR A 22 -7.73 -14.87 6.47
N GLY A 23 -6.95 -14.17 5.64
CA GLY A 23 -6.32 -12.91 6.02
C GLY A 23 -7.32 -11.76 6.25
N SER A 24 -6.85 -10.69 6.89
CA SER A 24 -7.68 -9.51 7.20
C SER A 24 -7.65 -8.53 6.04
N ARG A 25 -8.81 -7.99 5.66
CA ARG A 25 -8.92 -6.96 4.62
C ARG A 25 -9.24 -5.62 5.25
N TYR A 26 -8.60 -4.57 4.75
CA TYR A 26 -8.76 -3.20 5.21
C TYR A 26 -9.10 -2.30 4.03
N SER A 27 -9.97 -1.33 4.22
CA SER A 27 -10.22 -0.28 3.24
C SER A 27 -10.91 0.89 3.91
N GLY A 28 -10.65 2.10 3.43
CA GLY A 28 -11.30 3.30 3.93
C GLY A 28 -10.67 4.58 3.43
N ASP A 29 -11.09 5.67 4.04
CA ASP A 29 -10.51 7.00 3.88
C ASP A 29 -9.68 7.33 5.13
N ALA A 30 -8.55 8.01 4.95
CA ALA A 30 -7.60 8.36 5.98
C ALA A 30 -7.28 9.86 5.89
N THR A 31 -7.60 10.62 6.93
CA THR A 31 -7.28 12.05 7.01
C THR A 31 -5.80 12.28 7.32
N THR A 32 -5.19 11.33 8.01
CA THR A 32 -3.78 11.30 8.35
C THR A 32 -3.22 9.90 8.11
N PRO A 33 -1.91 9.74 7.90
CA PRO A 33 -1.34 8.40 7.73
C PRO A 33 -1.61 7.47 8.91
N SER A 34 -1.68 7.98 10.15
CA SER A 34 -2.00 7.21 11.35
C SER A 34 -3.39 6.57 11.35
N ASP A 35 -4.31 7.06 10.52
CA ASP A 35 -5.64 6.46 10.36
C ASP A 35 -5.57 5.12 9.60
N ILE A 36 -4.46 4.86 8.89
CA ILE A 36 -4.27 3.63 8.12
C ILE A 36 -3.80 2.52 9.08
N PRO A 37 -4.57 1.44 9.23
CA PRO A 37 -4.24 0.37 10.16
C PRO A 37 -2.92 -0.31 9.77
N ILE A 38 -2.20 -0.80 10.78
CA ILE A 38 -0.92 -1.53 10.69
C ILE A 38 0.27 -0.67 10.26
N ILE A 39 0.14 0.07 9.16
CA ILE A 39 1.27 0.76 8.52
C ILE A 39 1.31 2.26 8.80
N GLY A 40 0.27 2.84 9.41
CA GLY A 40 0.15 4.30 9.53
C GLY A 40 1.32 4.98 10.25
N ALA A 41 1.90 4.32 11.26
CA ALA A 41 3.09 4.81 11.95
C ALA A 41 4.35 4.83 11.05
N ASN A 42 4.41 3.95 10.04
CA ASN A 42 5.52 3.88 9.09
C ASN A 42 5.38 4.85 7.91
N LEU A 43 4.36 5.70 7.93
CA LEU A 43 4.04 6.69 6.89
C LEU A 43 4.02 8.12 7.44
N SER A 44 4.60 8.35 8.62
CA SER A 44 4.48 9.61 9.36
C SER A 44 5.04 10.84 8.63
N GLU A 45 5.93 10.64 7.66
CA GLU A 45 6.50 11.71 6.83
C GLU A 45 5.52 12.20 5.75
N LEU A 46 4.54 11.38 5.36
CA LEU A 46 3.53 11.78 4.38
C LEU A 46 2.53 12.72 5.01
N VAL A 47 2.31 13.86 4.35
CA VAL A 47 1.31 14.84 4.76
C VAL A 47 0.22 14.86 3.70
N PHE A 48 -0.96 14.36 4.05
CA PHE A 48 -2.10 14.34 3.15
C PHE A 48 -2.72 15.73 3.04
N VAL A 49 -2.92 16.20 1.81
CA VAL A 49 -3.60 17.48 1.53
C VAL A 49 -5.12 17.30 1.60
N GLU A 50 -5.62 16.19 1.05
CA GLU A 50 -7.00 15.72 1.16
C GLU A 50 -7.02 14.29 1.73
N PRO A 51 -8.15 13.81 2.28
CA PRO A 51 -8.25 12.44 2.77
C PRO A 51 -7.83 11.42 1.70
N ALA A 52 -6.86 10.57 2.05
CA ALA A 52 -6.35 9.52 1.18
C ALA A 52 -7.25 8.27 1.27
N LYS A 53 -7.37 7.55 0.16
CA LYS A 53 -8.01 6.23 0.13
C LYS A 53 -6.97 5.16 0.33
N PHE A 54 -7.31 4.13 1.10
CA PHE A 54 -6.45 2.97 1.25
C PHE A 54 -7.22 1.67 1.05
N ARG A 55 -6.49 0.65 0.63
CA ARG A 55 -6.92 -0.75 0.61
C ARG A 55 -5.75 -1.61 1.03
N GLY A 56 -5.98 -2.53 1.94
CA GLY A 56 -4.95 -3.41 2.47
C GLY A 56 -5.42 -4.84 2.67
N TYR A 57 -4.46 -5.74 2.74
CA TYR A 57 -4.64 -7.13 3.08
C TYR A 57 -3.49 -7.60 3.95
N GLU A 58 -3.80 -8.17 5.11
CA GLU A 58 -2.85 -8.85 5.99
C GLU A 58 -3.04 -10.37 5.85
N HIS A 59 -1.98 -11.09 5.51
CA HIS A 59 -1.97 -12.55 5.50
C HIS A 59 -2.16 -13.10 6.93
N PRO A 60 -2.81 -14.27 7.06
CA PRO A 60 -3.04 -14.89 8.38
C PRO A 60 -1.74 -15.26 9.12
N HIS A 61 -0.64 -15.46 8.39
CA HIS A 61 0.68 -15.78 8.93
C HIS A 61 1.59 -14.55 9.07
N GLY A 62 1.00 -13.36 9.04
CA GLY A 62 1.72 -12.10 9.08
C GLY A 62 2.17 -11.63 7.69
N GLY A 63 2.41 -10.33 7.61
CA GLY A 63 2.79 -9.62 6.41
C GLY A 63 1.58 -9.31 5.56
N GLY A 64 1.75 -8.42 4.59
CA GLY A 64 0.63 -8.02 3.78
C GLY A 64 0.98 -6.91 2.83
N THR A 65 -0.04 -6.40 2.16
CA THR A 65 0.09 -5.30 1.23
C THR A 65 -0.91 -4.21 1.54
N PHE A 66 -0.52 -2.97 1.27
CA PHE A 66 -1.41 -1.83 1.20
C PHE A 66 -1.21 -1.09 -0.11
N THR A 67 -2.29 -0.52 -0.60
CA THR A 67 -2.31 0.47 -1.66
C THR A 67 -2.97 1.73 -1.10
N ILE A 68 -2.34 2.88 -1.30
CA ILE A 68 -2.79 4.18 -0.82
C ILE A 68 -2.80 5.14 -2.01
N THR A 69 -3.90 5.85 -2.20
CA THR A 69 -4.05 6.87 -3.23
C THR A 69 -4.58 8.15 -2.59
N GLY A 70 -3.96 9.28 -2.90
CA GLY A 70 -4.34 10.54 -2.26
C GLY A 70 -3.60 11.72 -2.85
N THR A 71 -3.62 12.83 -2.13
CA THR A 71 -2.86 14.03 -2.45
C THR A 71 -1.87 14.35 -1.34
N ALA A 72 -0.68 14.82 -1.72
CA ALA A 72 0.39 15.15 -0.80
C ALA A 72 1.25 16.29 -1.34
N THR A 73 1.86 17.04 -0.42
CA THR A 73 2.83 18.07 -0.81
C THR A 73 4.10 17.44 -1.38
N PRO A 74 4.79 18.07 -2.35
CA PRO A 74 6.02 17.52 -2.93
C PRO A 74 7.08 17.21 -1.86
N ASP A 75 7.28 18.14 -0.93
CA ASP A 75 8.25 18.02 0.15
C ASP A 75 7.97 16.80 1.05
N SER A 76 6.70 16.51 1.34
CA SER A 76 6.33 15.35 2.15
C SER A 76 6.58 14.02 1.43
N VAL A 77 6.40 13.97 0.10
CA VAL A 77 6.70 12.78 -0.71
C VAL A 77 8.20 12.54 -0.75
N VAL A 78 9.00 13.61 -0.95
CA VAL A 78 10.47 13.55 -0.91
C VAL A 78 10.96 13.07 0.46
N ALA A 79 10.47 13.68 1.54
CA ALA A 79 10.82 13.29 2.91
C ALA A 79 10.45 11.83 3.22
N PHE A 80 9.28 11.37 2.76
CA PHE A 80 8.90 9.97 2.87
C PHE A 80 9.86 9.05 2.11
N CYS A 81 10.22 9.39 0.87
CA CYS A 81 11.15 8.58 0.08
C CYS A 81 12.53 8.48 0.73
N ASP A 82 13.06 9.61 1.22
CA ASP A 82 14.36 9.65 1.89
C ASP A 82 14.35 8.82 3.18
N SER A 83 13.31 8.99 4.01
CA SER A 83 13.17 8.28 5.28
C SER A 83 12.81 6.80 5.10
N ALA A 84 12.19 6.43 3.97
CA ALA A 84 11.94 5.05 3.58
C ALA A 84 13.17 4.38 2.94
N GLU A 85 14.25 5.13 2.68
CA GLU A 85 15.48 4.68 2.01
C GLU A 85 15.20 3.96 0.68
N VAL A 86 14.28 4.52 -0.12
CA VAL A 86 13.94 3.97 -1.44
C VAL A 86 14.69 4.66 -2.56
N SER A 87 14.90 3.92 -3.65
CA SER A 87 15.42 4.52 -4.88
C SER A 87 14.36 5.47 -5.44
N ARG A 88 14.76 6.71 -5.72
CA ARG A 88 13.89 7.79 -6.22
C ARG A 88 14.40 8.31 -7.56
N SER A 89 13.47 8.66 -8.45
CA SER A 89 13.75 9.37 -9.68
C SER A 89 12.88 10.60 -9.77
N GLU A 90 13.53 11.74 -9.94
CA GLU A 90 12.93 13.01 -10.31
C GLU A 90 13.23 13.28 -11.80
N ASN A 91 12.24 13.76 -12.55
CA ASN A 91 12.27 14.17 -13.97
C ASN A 91 13.61 13.97 -14.74
N GLY A 92 13.64 12.99 -15.67
CA GLY A 92 14.73 12.82 -16.65
C GLY A 92 15.88 11.90 -16.23
N THR A 93 15.82 11.32 -15.03
CA THR A 93 16.83 10.35 -14.57
C THR A 93 16.45 8.93 -15.00
N ASN A 94 17.36 8.22 -15.67
CA ASN A 94 17.11 6.87 -16.17
C ASN A 94 17.17 5.87 -15.00
N ILE A 95 16.02 5.39 -14.55
CA ILE A 95 15.96 4.27 -13.59
C ILE A 95 16.04 2.99 -14.39
N ALA A 96 16.86 2.04 -13.95
CA ALA A 96 16.95 0.71 -14.58
C ALA A 96 15.58 0.02 -14.71
N ASP A 97 14.61 0.42 -13.87
CA ASP A 97 13.36 -0.30 -13.64
C ASP A 97 12.10 0.58 -13.79
N ARG A 98 12.17 1.73 -14.48
CA ARG A 98 11.00 2.64 -14.64
C ARG A 98 9.79 1.90 -15.21
N GLU A 99 9.98 1.18 -16.31
CA GLU A 99 8.93 0.41 -16.96
C GLU A 99 8.42 -0.70 -16.04
N ASP A 100 9.29 -1.32 -15.24
CA ASP A 100 8.89 -2.35 -14.28
C ASP A 100 8.01 -1.78 -13.16
N ILE A 101 8.30 -0.57 -12.67
CA ILE A 101 7.47 0.11 -11.66
C ILE A 101 6.09 0.44 -12.25
N LEU A 102 6.06 1.01 -13.46
CA LEU A 102 4.80 1.35 -14.13
C LEU A 102 3.97 0.09 -14.43
N ALA A 103 4.59 -0.95 -14.99
CA ALA A 103 3.95 -2.23 -15.27
C ALA A 103 3.47 -2.94 -13.99
N TYR A 104 4.22 -2.83 -12.89
CA TYR A 104 3.83 -3.37 -11.59
C TYR A 104 2.56 -2.70 -11.04
N LEU A 105 2.44 -1.38 -11.21
CA LEU A 105 1.29 -0.61 -10.74
C LEU A 105 0.07 -0.80 -11.67
N GLU A 106 0.27 -0.84 -12.98
CA GLU A 106 -0.79 -1.05 -13.98
C GLU A 106 -1.56 -2.36 -13.73
N ASN A 107 -0.84 -3.47 -13.54
CA ASN A 107 -1.44 -4.80 -13.35
C ASN A 107 -2.19 -5.00 -12.03
N ARG A 108 -2.20 -4.00 -11.13
CA ARG A 108 -2.84 -4.09 -9.82
C ARG A 108 -4.12 -3.27 -9.69
N GLU A 109 -4.68 -2.82 -10.81
CA GLU A 109 -5.84 -1.91 -10.87
C GLU A 109 -5.63 -0.62 -10.07
N ILE A 110 -4.37 -0.29 -9.79
CA ILE A 110 -4.05 0.92 -9.05
C ILE A 110 -4.11 2.06 -10.06
N LYS A 111 -5.17 2.86 -9.98
CA LYS A 111 -5.29 4.04 -10.83
C LYS A 111 -4.12 4.97 -10.51
N LEU A 112 -3.20 5.09 -11.46
CA LEU A 112 -2.18 6.13 -11.44
C LEU A 112 -2.86 7.50 -11.28
N PRO A 113 -2.18 8.52 -10.74
CA PRO A 113 -2.64 9.90 -10.83
C PRO A 113 -3.13 10.17 -12.25
N GLU A 114 -4.24 10.90 -12.43
CA GLU A 114 -4.87 11.16 -13.74
C GLU A 114 -3.81 11.55 -14.79
N SER A 115 -3.27 10.54 -15.48
CA SER A 115 -2.19 10.74 -16.41
C SER A 115 -2.87 11.16 -17.69
N VAL A 116 -2.90 12.46 -17.94
CA VAL A 116 -2.96 12.90 -19.33
C VAL A 116 -1.77 12.23 -20.02
N LEU A 117 -1.99 11.59 -21.18
CA LEU A 117 -1.01 10.74 -21.87
C LEU A 117 0.36 11.41 -22.15
N ASP A 118 0.50 12.69 -21.85
CA ASP A 118 1.67 13.54 -22.08
C ASP A 118 2.44 13.92 -20.79
N GLU A 119 1.94 13.61 -19.59
CA GLU A 119 2.63 13.93 -18.33
C GLU A 119 3.22 12.69 -17.68
N SER A 120 4.56 12.61 -17.68
CA SER A 120 5.30 11.64 -16.85
C SER A 120 5.14 11.98 -15.37
N PRO A 121 5.13 10.99 -14.46
CA PRO A 121 5.17 11.28 -13.03
C PRO A 121 6.46 12.03 -12.68
N ASP A 122 6.34 13.04 -11.82
CA ASP A 122 7.47 13.85 -11.34
C ASP A 122 8.39 13.07 -10.43
N VAL A 123 7.81 12.20 -9.59
CA VAL A 123 8.58 11.30 -8.74
C VAL A 123 8.10 9.87 -8.97
N LEU A 124 9.04 9.00 -9.33
CA LEU A 124 8.86 7.56 -9.26
C LEU A 124 9.81 7.02 -8.21
N PHE A 125 9.32 6.14 -7.35
CA PHE A 125 10.17 5.52 -6.35
C PHE A 125 9.82 4.06 -6.15
N GLY A 126 10.83 3.28 -5.83
CA GLY A 126 10.63 1.90 -5.43
C GLY A 126 11.92 1.20 -5.03
N TYR A 127 11.76 0.00 -4.46
CA TYR A 127 12.80 -0.86 -3.91
C TYR A 127 13.67 -0.22 -2.80
N GLY A 128 13.76 -0.89 -1.65
CA GLY A 128 14.74 -0.60 -0.60
C GLY A 128 14.15 -0.19 0.76
N GLY A 129 15.01 -0.29 1.77
CA GLY A 129 14.86 0.37 3.07
C GLY A 129 13.78 -0.18 3.98
N ARG A 130 12.78 0.67 4.26
CA ARG A 130 11.77 0.49 5.32
C ARG A 130 10.75 -0.62 5.04
N PHE A 131 10.47 -0.87 3.77
CA PHE A 131 9.45 -1.83 3.34
C PHE A 131 10.07 -2.90 2.44
N PRO A 132 9.72 -4.19 2.59
CA PRO A 132 10.18 -5.27 1.70
C PRO A 132 9.98 -4.97 0.22
N LYS A 133 8.84 -4.34 -0.09
CA LYS A 133 8.51 -3.81 -1.40
C LYS A 133 7.77 -2.50 -1.18
N LEU A 134 8.22 -1.46 -1.84
CA LEU A 134 7.56 -0.18 -1.91
C LEU A 134 7.66 0.26 -3.36
N TYR A 135 6.55 0.71 -3.92
CA TYR A 135 6.44 1.28 -5.25
C TYR A 135 5.53 2.47 -5.15
N GLY A 136 5.88 3.58 -5.76
CA GLY A 136 5.02 4.74 -5.78
C GLY A 136 5.32 5.67 -6.93
N VAL A 137 4.29 6.45 -7.24
CA VAL A 137 4.36 7.54 -8.20
C VAL A 137 3.72 8.77 -7.60
N TYR A 138 4.23 9.93 -7.99
CA TYR A 138 3.70 11.23 -7.61
C TYR A 138 3.74 12.18 -8.81
N SER A 139 2.67 12.95 -8.97
CA SER A 139 2.56 14.04 -9.94
C SER A 139 2.45 15.35 -9.15
N ALA A 140 3.42 16.25 -9.34
CA ALA A 140 3.44 17.58 -8.76
C ALA A 140 2.39 18.49 -9.41
N SER A 141 2.05 18.27 -10.70
CA SER A 141 1.01 19.04 -11.40
C SER A 141 -0.38 18.86 -10.78
N THR A 142 -0.67 17.67 -10.25
CA THR A 142 -1.96 17.34 -9.63
C THR A 142 -1.90 17.12 -8.13
N GLU A 143 -0.70 17.22 -7.54
CA GLU A 143 -0.37 16.85 -6.15
C GLU A 143 -0.78 15.42 -5.76
N ARG A 144 -1.06 14.55 -6.73
CA ARG A 144 -1.58 13.21 -6.48
C ARG A 144 -0.45 12.19 -6.39
N PHE A 145 -0.58 11.29 -5.42
CA PHE A 145 0.29 10.14 -5.28
C PHE A 145 -0.48 8.83 -5.29
N VAL A 146 0.27 7.79 -5.61
CA VAL A 146 -0.14 6.40 -5.50
C VAL A 146 1.03 5.63 -4.91
N ILE A 147 0.78 4.88 -3.85
CA ILE A 147 1.78 4.04 -3.19
C ILE A 147 1.23 2.63 -3.05
N SER A 148 2.01 1.63 -3.46
CA SER A 148 1.81 0.22 -3.13
C SER A 148 2.98 -0.28 -2.33
N LEU A 149 2.70 -0.84 -1.15
CA LEU A 149 3.74 -1.33 -0.26
C LEU A 149 3.41 -2.69 0.32
N GLN A 150 4.46 -3.42 0.65
CA GLN A 150 4.43 -4.65 1.43
C GLN A 150 4.92 -4.32 2.83
N PHE A 151 4.30 -4.90 3.84
CA PHE A 151 4.72 -4.77 5.23
C PHE A 151 4.99 -6.15 5.84
N HIS A 152 5.78 -6.17 6.92
CA HIS A 152 5.92 -7.34 7.78
C HIS A 152 4.79 -7.37 8.81
N GLY A 153 4.21 -8.53 9.05
CA GLY A 153 3.10 -8.68 9.98
C GLY A 153 3.50 -8.42 11.40
N THR A 154 2.51 -8.07 12.21
CA THR A 154 2.67 -7.88 13.65
C THR A 154 2.22 -9.11 14.44
N LYS A 155 1.99 -10.26 13.77
CA LYS A 155 1.44 -11.50 14.34
C LYS A 155 2.48 -12.61 14.42
#